data_AF-A0A9D5NJG9-F1
#
_entry.id   AF-A0A9D5NJG9-F1
#
_cell.length_a   1.000
_cell.length_b   1.000
_cell.length_c   1.000
_cell.angle_alpha   90.00
_cell.angle_beta   90.00
_cell.angle_gamma   90.00
#
_symmetry.space_group_name_H-M   'P 1'
#
loop_
_entity.id
_entity.type
_entity.pdbx_description
1 polymer ?
#
loop_
_entity_poly.entity_id
_entity_poly.type
_entity_poly.pdbx_seq_one_letter_code
_entity_poly.pdbx_strand_id
1 'polypeptide(L)'
;MNIYIIISNKKIIFRNEKDSEISFNENNIDNSNKIVFDNQYFISKKKIVSNIINGIIHDNKINTVVVEDISLAPSVLDVISNIKKITNLNIADDIELDYNTYEKLLKNKSIKNIYCFTAPLYMLDSLKKNGITVNFRVEFLSNSNFVLDNKLDSYSKMYYKETIKFENVLDDFDILDFKFFLEINTNLSKVNIFNFSNELLEQIINILLEKNIRNVCILIRTDSNNSKKIQNQIKKLKKLNKYYKDKINLSIKIKYSYEYKKKNISKQVFNNLVKVSCLLIVLISLTSIGVVAYKNHMIKRQKKEINYIVENNKENEIIKEEKKEQSIQKDNKEELIIKEPRLIENYSDLLLINDETVGWLKVNNTKIDYPVVKGVDNDYYLKHDFYNNENFNGWIFMDYRNNIDTLDKNTIIYGHNMKSGMMFGTLPYVSKEYWYNNNDNLIIYFNTIHEKLNFQIFSIYTIDVTNDYLYTNFSSNQEYLSFIDKIKSRSIKDFGISINEHDKILTLSTCQDNSKKRLVVHAKLIKKV
;
A
#
# COMPACT_ATOMS: atom_id res chain seq x y z
N MET A 1 -56.35 -34.90 49.08
CA MET A 1 -55.94 -33.79 48.20
C MET A 1 -55.18 -34.44 47.07
N ASN A 2 -55.76 -34.39 45.89
CA ASN A 2 -55.31 -35.18 44.75
C ASN A 2 -54.63 -34.27 43.73
N ILE A 3 -53.61 -34.82 43.07
CA ILE A 3 -52.89 -34.16 41.99
C ILE A 3 -53.48 -34.65 40.67
N TYR A 4 -54.10 -33.73 39.95
CA TYR A 4 -54.66 -33.96 38.63
C TYR A 4 -53.62 -33.59 37.58
N ILE A 5 -53.40 -34.51 36.64
CA ILE A 5 -52.53 -34.34 35.49
C ILE A 5 -53.40 -34.31 34.24
N ILE A 6 -53.40 -33.19 33.54
CA ILE A 6 -54.21 -32.97 32.34
C ILE A 6 -53.30 -32.81 31.12
N ILE A 7 -53.57 -33.53 30.03
CA ILE A 7 -52.83 -33.41 28.78
C ILE A 7 -53.64 -32.53 27.82
N SER A 8 -53.05 -31.41 27.40
CA SER A 8 -53.70 -30.47 26.48
C SER A 8 -52.66 -29.76 25.61
N ASN A 9 -52.87 -29.72 24.29
CA ASN A 9 -52.10 -28.90 23.35
C ASN A 9 -50.56 -28.99 23.54
N LYS A 10 -50.00 -30.20 23.57
CA LYS A 10 -48.57 -30.48 23.81
C LYS A 10 -48.03 -29.97 25.16
N LYS A 11 -48.91 -29.76 26.13
CA LYS A 11 -48.60 -29.42 27.51
C LYS A 11 -49.14 -30.50 28.44
N ILE A 12 -48.45 -30.68 29.55
CA ILE A 12 -48.94 -31.46 30.69
C ILE A 12 -49.17 -30.49 31.86
N ILE A 13 -50.37 -30.48 32.41
CA ILE A 13 -50.84 -29.52 33.41
C ILE A 13 -51.01 -30.25 34.73
N PHE A 14 -50.39 -29.75 35.79
CA PHE A 14 -50.51 -30.26 37.16
C PHE A 14 -51.36 -29.30 37.99
N ARG A 15 -52.42 -29.82 38.61
CA ARG A 15 -53.37 -29.07 39.44
C ARG A 15 -53.61 -29.81 40.75
N ASN A 16 -53.75 -29.05 41.84
CA ASN A 16 -54.29 -29.54 43.10
C ASN A 16 -55.81 -29.39 43.11
N GLU A 17 -56.55 -30.44 43.49
CA GLU A 17 -57.96 -30.31 43.88
C GLU A 17 -58.19 -30.91 45.27
N LYS A 18 -59.01 -30.23 46.07
CA LYS A 18 -59.54 -30.73 47.34
C LYS A 18 -60.81 -31.50 46.99
N ASP A 19 -60.77 -32.83 47.06
CA ASP A 19 -61.80 -33.70 46.47
C ASP A 19 -63.22 -33.43 46.97
N SER A 20 -64.19 -33.56 46.05
CA SER A 20 -65.42 -34.29 46.31
C SER A 20 -65.35 -35.61 45.53
N GLU A 21 -65.09 -36.70 46.28
CA GLU A 21 -65.30 -38.13 45.96
C GLU A 21 -64.85 -38.68 44.59
N ILE A 22 -63.66 -39.32 44.51
CA ILE A 22 -63.43 -40.47 43.61
C ILE A 22 -62.51 -41.50 44.27
N SER A 23 -62.99 -42.75 44.35
CA SER A 23 -62.28 -43.94 44.83
C SER A 23 -61.19 -44.40 43.86
N PHE A 24 -60.01 -44.74 44.40
CA PHE A 24 -58.89 -45.34 43.68
C PHE A 24 -59.29 -46.69 43.04
N ASN A 25 -59.09 -46.84 41.73
CA ASN A 25 -59.05 -48.14 41.05
C ASN A 25 -57.85 -48.12 40.10
N GLU A 26 -56.95 -49.10 40.22
CA GLU A 26 -55.66 -49.20 39.51
C GLU A 26 -55.77 -49.29 37.97
N ASN A 27 -56.98 -49.18 37.40
CA ASN A 27 -57.24 -49.41 35.97
C ASN A 27 -58.01 -48.30 35.23
N ASN A 28 -58.28 -47.13 35.83
CA ASN A 28 -58.97 -46.05 35.09
C ASN A 28 -58.00 -45.10 34.38
N ILE A 29 -57.37 -45.61 33.31
CA ILE A 29 -57.01 -44.76 32.16
C ILE A 29 -58.32 -44.59 31.38
N ASP A 30 -59.20 -43.73 31.90
CA ASP A 30 -60.44 -43.41 31.19
C ASP A 30 -60.10 -42.50 30.00
N ASN A 31 -60.88 -42.57 28.93
CA ASN A 31 -60.69 -41.90 27.62
C ASN A 31 -60.70 -40.35 27.67
N SER A 32 -60.58 -39.76 28.85
CA SER A 32 -60.31 -38.35 29.06
C SER A 32 -58.81 -38.17 29.29
N ASN A 33 -58.19 -37.15 28.71
CA ASN A 33 -56.77 -36.82 28.86
C ASN A 33 -56.37 -36.40 30.31
N LYS A 34 -56.77 -37.16 31.34
CA LYS A 34 -56.68 -36.85 32.77
C LYS A 34 -56.19 -38.06 33.55
N ILE A 35 -55.23 -37.84 34.44
CA ILE A 35 -54.69 -38.86 35.36
C ILE A 35 -54.68 -38.26 36.76
N VAL A 36 -55.03 -39.06 37.77
CA VAL A 36 -55.12 -38.61 39.16
C VAL A 36 -54.14 -39.41 40.01
N PHE A 37 -53.37 -38.71 40.84
CA PHE A 37 -52.53 -39.32 41.86
C PHE A 37 -52.89 -38.78 43.23
N ASP A 38 -52.96 -39.66 44.24
CA ASP A 38 -52.93 -39.21 45.63
C ASP A 38 -51.60 -38.47 45.89
N ASN A 39 -51.65 -37.38 46.67
CA ASN A 39 -50.49 -36.53 46.91
C ASN A 39 -49.35 -37.28 47.65
N GLN A 40 -49.67 -38.13 48.64
CA GLN A 40 -48.64 -38.92 49.34
C GLN A 40 -48.03 -39.96 48.39
N TYR A 41 -48.84 -40.56 47.52
CA TYR A 41 -48.35 -41.48 46.49
C TYR A 41 -47.43 -40.77 45.48
N PHE A 42 -47.84 -39.59 44.99
CA PHE A 42 -47.07 -38.80 44.02
C PHE A 42 -45.66 -38.48 44.54
N ILE A 43 -45.55 -38.12 45.81
CA ILE A 43 -44.28 -37.78 46.46
C ILE A 43 -43.46 -39.04 46.78
N SER A 44 -44.07 -40.04 47.42
CA SER A 44 -43.35 -41.23 47.92
C SER A 44 -42.90 -42.19 46.80
N LYS A 45 -43.64 -42.27 45.70
CA LYS A 45 -43.37 -43.17 44.55
C LYS A 45 -42.87 -42.44 43.31
N LYS A 46 -42.12 -41.35 43.49
CA LYS A 46 -41.62 -40.47 42.41
C LYS A 46 -41.03 -41.18 41.17
N LYS A 47 -40.31 -42.30 41.34
CA LYS A 47 -39.71 -43.05 40.21
C LYS A 47 -40.78 -43.68 39.30
N ILE A 48 -41.82 -44.26 39.90
CA ILE A 48 -42.91 -44.91 39.17
C ILE A 48 -43.71 -43.83 38.43
N VAL A 49 -44.06 -42.76 39.14
CA VAL A 49 -44.79 -41.61 38.58
C VAL A 49 -43.99 -40.96 37.45
N SER A 50 -42.67 -40.80 37.60
CA SER A 50 -41.78 -40.26 36.56
C SER A 50 -41.79 -41.12 35.30
N ASN A 51 -41.76 -42.45 35.42
CA ASN A 51 -41.82 -43.36 34.28
C ASN A 51 -43.17 -43.26 33.53
N ILE A 52 -44.29 -43.20 34.26
CA ILE A 52 -45.62 -43.01 33.69
C ILE A 52 -45.68 -41.69 32.92
N ILE A 53 -45.25 -40.60 33.56
CA ILE A 53 -45.24 -39.26 32.96
C ILE A 53 -44.31 -39.19 31.75
N ASN A 54 -43.16 -39.86 31.78
CA ASN A 54 -42.24 -39.93 30.65
C ASN A 54 -42.86 -40.63 29.43
N GLY A 55 -43.62 -41.71 29.63
CA GLY A 55 -44.38 -42.38 28.57
C GLY A 55 -45.40 -41.44 27.92
N ILE A 56 -46.19 -40.76 28.74
CA ILE A 56 -47.19 -39.77 28.27
C ILE A 56 -46.54 -38.66 27.44
N ILE A 57 -45.41 -38.13 27.93
CA ILE A 57 -44.66 -37.06 27.27
C ILE A 57 -44.05 -37.54 25.94
N HIS A 58 -43.62 -38.80 25.89
CA HIS A 58 -43.12 -39.42 24.68
C HIS A 58 -44.20 -39.43 23.60
N ASP A 59 -45.35 -40.02 23.93
CA ASP A 59 -46.44 -40.30 22.98
C ASP A 59 -47.11 -39.01 22.48
N ASN A 60 -47.31 -38.04 23.38
CA ASN A 60 -47.98 -36.78 23.07
C ASN A 60 -47.03 -35.68 22.56
N LYS A 61 -45.73 -35.99 22.39
CA LYS A 61 -44.70 -35.02 21.95
C LYS A 61 -44.69 -33.72 22.78
N ILE A 62 -44.89 -33.85 24.09
CA ILE A 62 -44.95 -32.74 25.05
C ILE A 62 -43.54 -32.24 25.34
N ASN A 63 -43.39 -30.92 25.48
CA ASN A 63 -42.12 -30.29 25.89
C ASN A 63 -42.32 -29.25 27.02
N THR A 64 -43.57 -29.03 27.43
CA THR A 64 -43.95 -27.96 28.35
C THR A 64 -44.77 -28.54 29.50
N VAL A 65 -44.34 -28.24 30.71
CA VAL A 65 -45.07 -28.54 31.95
C VAL A 65 -45.72 -27.25 32.45
N VAL A 66 -46.99 -27.33 32.82
CA VAL A 66 -47.71 -26.25 33.50
C VAL A 66 -48.01 -26.71 34.92
N VAL A 67 -47.70 -25.89 35.90
CA VAL A 67 -48.06 -26.10 37.30
C VAL A 67 -49.00 -24.97 37.67
N GLU A 68 -50.25 -25.28 37.99
CA GLU A 68 -51.25 -24.24 38.30
C GLU A 68 -51.14 -23.71 39.72
N ASP A 69 -50.70 -24.53 40.66
CA ASP A 69 -50.49 -24.19 42.07
C ASP A 69 -48.99 -24.29 42.38
N ILE A 70 -48.36 -23.17 42.74
CA ILE A 70 -46.89 -23.13 42.94
C ILE A 70 -46.42 -24.11 44.02
N SER A 71 -47.26 -24.46 44.99
CA SER A 71 -46.92 -25.44 46.04
C SER A 71 -46.59 -26.83 45.50
N LEU A 72 -47.09 -27.18 44.31
CA LEU A 72 -46.79 -28.43 43.61
C LEU A 72 -45.45 -28.39 42.86
N ALA A 73 -44.93 -27.21 42.54
CA ALA A 73 -43.79 -27.06 41.65
C ALA A 73 -42.55 -27.84 42.12
N PRO A 74 -42.17 -27.87 43.42
CA PRO A 74 -41.02 -28.66 43.89
C PRO A 74 -41.21 -30.16 43.66
N SER A 75 -42.40 -30.70 43.97
CA SER A 75 -42.72 -32.12 43.80
C SER A 75 -42.76 -32.52 42.32
N VAL A 76 -43.37 -31.67 41.48
CA VAL A 76 -43.41 -31.88 40.03
C VAL A 76 -42.00 -31.86 39.45
N LEU A 77 -41.15 -30.90 39.86
CA LEU A 77 -39.76 -30.80 39.44
C LEU A 77 -38.93 -32.04 39.79
N ASP A 78 -39.15 -32.63 40.97
CA ASP A 78 -38.50 -33.88 41.37
C ASP A 78 -38.87 -35.03 40.45
N VAL A 79 -40.15 -35.13 40.09
CA VAL A 79 -40.68 -36.18 39.21
C VAL A 79 -40.18 -36.04 37.77
N ILE A 80 -40.11 -34.82 37.24
CA ILE A 80 -39.68 -34.58 35.85
C ILE A 80 -38.17 -34.38 35.69
N SER A 81 -37.39 -34.40 36.78
CA SER A 81 -35.96 -34.09 36.80
C SER A 81 -35.13 -34.83 35.74
N ASN A 82 -35.47 -36.09 35.46
CA ASN A 82 -34.75 -36.95 34.49
C ASN A 82 -35.34 -36.94 33.07
N ILE A 83 -36.43 -36.21 32.84
CA ILE A 83 -37.15 -36.21 31.56
C ILE A 83 -36.57 -35.13 30.64
N LYS A 84 -35.57 -35.51 29.83
CA LYS A 84 -34.82 -34.58 28.95
C LYS A 84 -35.68 -33.82 27.93
N LYS A 85 -36.85 -34.33 27.58
CA LYS A 85 -37.75 -33.75 26.56
C LYS A 85 -38.51 -32.51 27.07
N ILE A 86 -38.66 -32.36 28.39
CA ILE A 86 -39.27 -31.17 28.97
C ILE A 86 -38.21 -30.08 29.06
N THR A 87 -38.43 -29.00 28.33
CA THR A 87 -37.56 -27.83 28.34
C THR A 87 -38.24 -26.60 28.93
N ASN A 88 -39.57 -26.58 29.03
CA ASN A 88 -40.32 -25.41 29.49
C ASN A 88 -41.15 -25.74 30.73
N LEU A 89 -41.09 -24.87 31.74
CA LEU A 89 -41.96 -24.88 32.91
C LEU A 89 -42.78 -23.59 32.95
N ASN A 90 -44.09 -23.69 33.12
CA ASN A 90 -44.98 -22.56 33.31
C ASN A 90 -45.68 -22.69 34.66
N ILE A 91 -45.39 -21.80 35.59
CA ILE A 91 -46.06 -21.72 36.89
C ILE A 91 -47.21 -20.74 36.70
N ALA A 92 -48.44 -21.22 36.51
CA ALA A 92 -49.58 -20.36 36.18
C ALA A 92 -50.05 -19.49 37.35
N ASP A 93 -49.66 -19.86 38.57
CA ASP A 93 -49.96 -19.10 39.79
C ASP A 93 -49.36 -17.69 39.75
N ASP A 94 -50.11 -16.71 40.23
CA ASP A 94 -49.73 -15.29 40.23
C ASP A 94 -49.00 -14.89 41.52
N ILE A 95 -48.07 -15.76 41.94
CA ILE A 95 -47.26 -15.62 43.14
C ILE A 95 -45.78 -15.56 42.76
N GLU A 96 -45.00 -14.83 43.55
CA GLU A 96 -43.54 -14.79 43.41
C GLU A 96 -42.92 -16.19 43.53
N LEU A 97 -41.90 -16.47 42.71
CA LEU A 97 -41.21 -17.76 42.71
C LEU A 97 -40.58 -18.04 44.09
N ASP A 98 -41.03 -19.11 44.74
CA ASP A 98 -40.54 -19.50 46.05
C ASP A 98 -39.13 -20.13 45.99
N TYR A 99 -38.41 -20.04 47.11
CA TYR A 99 -37.02 -20.52 47.21
C TYR A 99 -36.88 -22.05 47.01
N ASN A 100 -37.87 -22.85 47.43
CA ASN A 100 -37.81 -24.31 47.29
C ASN A 100 -37.91 -24.71 45.80
N THR A 101 -38.84 -24.09 45.06
CA THR A 101 -38.94 -24.27 43.61
C THR A 101 -37.65 -23.82 42.91
N TYR A 102 -37.10 -22.67 43.28
CA TYR A 102 -35.81 -22.18 42.79
C TYR A 102 -34.65 -23.18 43.00
N GLU A 103 -34.49 -23.73 44.22
CA GLU A 103 -33.47 -24.74 44.54
C GLU A 103 -33.60 -26.00 43.67
N LYS A 104 -34.83 -26.44 43.40
CA LYS A 104 -35.10 -27.59 42.53
C LYS A 104 -34.76 -27.29 41.07
N LEU A 105 -35.03 -26.07 40.61
CA LEU A 105 -34.70 -25.63 39.26
C LEU A 105 -33.19 -25.60 39.02
N LEU A 106 -32.39 -25.12 39.97
CA LEU A 106 -30.92 -25.13 39.85
C LEU A 106 -30.34 -26.54 39.69
N LYS A 107 -31.00 -27.55 40.28
CA LYS A 107 -30.58 -28.96 40.19
C LYS A 107 -31.11 -29.65 38.92
N ASN A 108 -32.06 -29.04 38.21
CA ASN A 108 -32.67 -29.59 37.01
C ASN A 108 -31.83 -29.28 35.76
N LYS A 109 -31.46 -30.33 35.01
CA LYS A 109 -30.63 -30.18 33.79
C LYS A 109 -31.42 -30.06 32.50
N SER A 110 -32.71 -30.39 32.53
CA SER A 110 -33.59 -30.52 31.36
C SER A 110 -34.30 -29.20 31.05
N ILE A 111 -34.78 -28.50 32.07
CA ILE A 111 -35.50 -27.23 31.93
C ILE A 111 -34.53 -26.15 31.40
N LYS A 112 -35.03 -25.35 30.45
CA LYS A 112 -34.34 -24.22 29.82
C LYS A 112 -35.12 -22.92 29.92
N ASN A 113 -36.45 -22.99 29.96
CA ASN A 113 -37.29 -21.80 30.08
C ASN A 113 -38.27 -21.95 31.25
N ILE A 114 -38.42 -20.90 32.03
CA ILE A 114 -39.43 -20.77 33.07
C ILE A 114 -40.32 -19.58 32.73
N TYR A 115 -41.62 -19.75 32.91
CA TYR A 115 -42.61 -18.69 32.89
C TYR A 115 -43.24 -18.63 34.28
N CYS A 116 -43.05 -17.51 34.99
CA CYS A 116 -43.61 -17.30 36.32
C CYS A 116 -44.13 -15.87 36.45
N PHE A 117 -44.84 -15.57 37.53
CA PHE A 117 -45.37 -14.22 37.75
C PHE A 117 -44.23 -13.21 37.94
N THR A 118 -43.41 -13.44 38.97
CA THR A 118 -42.20 -12.66 39.27
C THR A 118 -41.19 -13.51 40.05
N ALA A 119 -39.96 -13.03 40.20
CA ALA A 119 -38.92 -13.61 41.06
C ALA A 119 -37.89 -12.54 41.46
N PRO A 120 -37.19 -12.69 42.60
CA PRO A 120 -36.08 -11.81 42.95
C PRO A 120 -34.97 -11.80 41.90
N LEU A 121 -34.36 -10.63 41.66
CA LEU A 121 -33.30 -10.46 40.66
C LEU A 121 -32.08 -11.38 40.87
N TYR A 122 -31.71 -11.67 42.12
CA TYR A 122 -30.58 -12.56 42.42
C TYR A 122 -30.82 -14.01 41.94
N MET A 123 -32.09 -14.43 41.82
CA MET A 123 -32.43 -15.75 41.28
C MET A 123 -32.18 -15.82 39.77
N LEU A 124 -32.41 -14.72 39.04
CA LEU A 124 -32.20 -14.66 37.58
C LEU A 124 -30.74 -14.89 37.22
N ASP A 125 -29.81 -14.27 37.95
CA ASP A 125 -28.37 -14.47 37.74
C ASP A 125 -27.96 -15.93 37.89
N SER A 126 -28.44 -16.59 38.94
CA SER A 126 -28.09 -17.98 39.26
C SER A 126 -28.75 -18.98 38.31
N LEU A 127 -30.01 -18.74 37.94
CA LEU A 127 -30.73 -19.56 36.95
C LEU A 127 -30.11 -19.41 35.56
N LYS A 128 -29.75 -18.18 35.15
CA LYS A 128 -29.06 -17.93 33.88
C LYS A 128 -27.72 -18.66 33.80
N LYS A 129 -26.92 -18.65 34.87
CA LYS A 129 -25.64 -19.39 34.94
C LYS A 129 -25.84 -20.90 34.74
N ASN A 130 -27.00 -21.44 35.14
CA ASN A 130 -27.38 -22.84 34.89
C ASN A 130 -28.06 -23.07 33.52
N GLY A 131 -28.08 -22.06 32.65
CA GLY A 131 -28.67 -22.14 31.32
C GLY A 131 -30.21 -22.13 31.31
N ILE A 132 -30.81 -21.52 32.34
CA ILE A 132 -32.27 -21.35 32.47
C ILE A 132 -32.63 -19.87 32.26
N THR A 133 -33.54 -19.61 31.31
CA THR A 133 -34.11 -18.29 31.04
C THR A 133 -35.45 -18.13 31.77
N VAL A 134 -35.59 -17.06 32.54
CA VAL A 134 -36.81 -16.74 33.28
C VAL A 134 -37.61 -15.67 32.53
N ASN A 135 -38.89 -15.92 32.31
CA ASN A 135 -39.81 -15.00 31.66
C ASN A 135 -40.90 -14.64 32.67
N PHE A 136 -40.99 -13.35 32.99
CA PHE A 136 -42.02 -12.86 33.89
C PHE A 136 -43.29 -12.53 33.13
N ARG A 137 -44.42 -12.89 33.75
CA ARG A 137 -45.76 -12.46 33.29
C ARG A 137 -46.15 -11.10 33.85
N VAL A 138 -45.57 -10.67 34.97
CA VAL A 138 -45.84 -9.33 35.49
C VAL A 138 -45.29 -8.30 34.50
N GLU A 139 -46.20 -7.47 33.99
CA GLU A 139 -45.88 -6.33 33.13
C GLU A 139 -46.20 -5.05 33.90
N PHE A 140 -45.39 -4.01 33.69
CA PHE A 140 -45.63 -2.69 34.25
C PHE A 140 -45.93 -1.69 33.14
N LEU A 141 -46.81 -0.73 33.44
CA LEU A 141 -47.16 0.35 32.54
C LEU A 141 -46.12 1.47 32.67
N SER A 142 -45.41 1.78 31.59
CA SER A 142 -44.62 3.01 31.47
C SER A 142 -45.04 3.76 30.20
N ASN A 143 -45.08 5.08 30.31
CA ASN A 143 -45.38 5.99 29.21
C ASN A 143 -44.11 6.58 28.59
N SER A 144 -42.91 6.19 29.03
CA SER A 144 -41.66 6.70 28.44
C SER A 144 -41.46 6.13 27.03
N ASN A 145 -40.96 6.98 26.13
CA ASN A 145 -40.62 6.55 24.78
C ASN A 145 -39.51 5.49 24.82
N PHE A 146 -38.57 5.59 25.76
CA PHE A 146 -37.50 4.62 25.94
C PHE A 146 -38.03 3.20 26.18
N VAL A 147 -38.98 3.02 27.12
CA VAL A 147 -39.54 1.69 27.43
C VAL A 147 -40.34 1.15 26.26
N LEU A 148 -41.18 1.99 25.64
CA LEU A 148 -42.03 1.62 24.51
C LEU A 148 -41.20 1.22 23.29
N ASP A 149 -40.22 2.04 22.90
CA ASP A 149 -39.33 1.79 21.77
C ASP A 149 -38.59 0.47 21.96
N ASN A 150 -38.12 0.20 23.18
CA ASN A 150 -37.29 -0.96 23.47
C ASN A 150 -38.08 -2.20 23.92
N LYS A 151 -39.41 -2.12 24.05
CA LYS A 151 -40.27 -3.21 24.55
C LYS A 151 -39.79 -3.75 25.90
N LEU A 152 -39.66 -2.84 26.88
CA LEU A 152 -39.11 -3.10 28.21
C LEU A 152 -40.20 -3.12 29.29
N ASP A 153 -41.32 -3.73 29.00
CA ASP A 153 -42.53 -3.82 29.82
C ASP A 153 -42.47 -4.88 30.94
N SER A 154 -41.35 -5.60 31.11
CA SER A 154 -41.12 -6.48 32.27
C SER A 154 -39.65 -6.54 32.70
N TYR A 155 -39.41 -6.90 33.97
CA TYR A 155 -38.04 -7.02 34.51
C TYR A 155 -37.19 -8.05 33.76
N SER A 156 -37.79 -9.18 33.35
CA SER A 156 -37.09 -10.19 32.57
C SER A 156 -36.65 -9.64 31.19
N LYS A 157 -37.52 -8.88 30.51
CA LYS A 157 -37.21 -8.22 29.23
C LYS A 157 -36.09 -7.18 29.40
N MET A 158 -36.08 -6.43 30.50
CA MET A 158 -34.98 -5.51 30.85
C MET A 158 -33.67 -6.26 31.11
N TYR A 159 -33.68 -7.27 31.97
CA TYR A 159 -32.48 -8.00 32.38
C TYR A 159 -31.75 -8.67 31.21
N TYR A 160 -32.47 -9.33 30.30
CA TYR A 160 -31.86 -10.06 29.17
C TYR A 160 -31.59 -9.19 27.93
N LYS A 161 -31.93 -7.89 27.94
CA LYS A 161 -31.74 -7.03 26.76
C LYS A 161 -30.26 -6.78 26.46
N GLU A 162 -29.82 -7.09 25.25
CA GLU A 162 -28.43 -6.81 24.83
C GLU A 162 -28.29 -5.52 24.00
N THR A 163 -29.37 -5.11 23.35
CA THR A 163 -29.38 -4.00 22.40
C THR A 163 -30.57 -3.10 22.66
N ILE A 164 -30.29 -1.80 22.82
CA ILE A 164 -31.31 -0.76 22.91
C ILE A 164 -31.25 0.20 21.72
N LYS A 165 -32.31 0.96 21.52
CA LYS A 165 -32.45 1.99 20.50
C LYS A 165 -32.99 3.29 21.10
N PHE A 166 -32.54 4.40 20.52
CA PHE A 166 -33.02 5.75 20.78
C PHE A 166 -33.45 6.37 19.44
N GLU A 167 -34.75 6.61 19.30
CA GLU A 167 -35.35 7.25 18.11
C GLU A 167 -35.62 8.74 18.34
N ASN A 168 -35.89 9.12 19.60
CA ASN A 168 -36.25 10.48 20.00
C ASN A 168 -35.20 11.11 20.92
N VAL A 169 -35.38 12.41 21.19
CA VAL A 169 -34.65 13.11 22.26
C VAL A 169 -35.16 12.56 23.60
N LEU A 170 -34.28 12.45 24.60
CA LEU A 170 -34.63 11.97 25.92
C LEU A 170 -35.32 13.07 26.72
N ASP A 171 -36.54 12.80 27.18
CA ASP A 171 -37.16 13.58 28.25
C ASP A 171 -36.76 13.06 29.65
N ASP A 172 -37.22 13.72 30.70
CA ASP A 172 -36.87 13.36 32.08
C ASP A 172 -37.35 11.95 32.46
N PHE A 173 -38.49 11.50 31.92
CA PHE A 173 -39.02 10.15 32.16
C PHE A 173 -38.16 9.10 31.44
N ASP A 174 -37.77 9.35 30.20
CA ASP A 174 -36.87 8.50 29.44
C ASP A 174 -35.50 8.34 30.14
N ILE A 175 -34.97 9.42 30.72
CA ILE A 175 -33.71 9.39 31.48
C ILE A 175 -33.85 8.53 32.73
N LEU A 176 -34.94 8.69 33.50
CA LEU A 176 -35.20 7.89 34.70
C LEU A 176 -35.33 6.40 34.35
N ASP A 177 -36.12 6.06 33.35
CA ASP A 177 -36.32 4.68 32.91
C ASP A 177 -35.04 4.07 32.32
N PHE A 178 -34.24 4.86 31.60
CA PHE A 178 -32.95 4.39 31.10
C PHE A 178 -31.96 4.11 32.25
N LYS A 179 -31.91 4.98 33.27
CA LYS A 179 -31.09 4.74 34.48
C LYS A 179 -31.55 3.48 35.21
N PHE A 180 -32.85 3.29 35.39
CA PHE A 180 -33.43 2.10 36.01
C PHE A 180 -33.11 0.83 35.22
N PHE A 181 -33.25 0.88 33.89
CA PHE A 181 -32.84 -0.21 33.01
C PHE A 181 -31.37 -0.62 33.23
N LEU A 182 -30.45 0.35 33.35
CA LEU A 182 -29.03 0.08 33.58
C LEU A 182 -28.73 -0.47 34.99
N GLU A 183 -29.60 -0.27 35.97
CA GLU A 183 -29.47 -0.89 37.30
C GLU A 183 -29.83 -2.37 37.27
N ILE A 184 -30.79 -2.76 36.44
CA ILE A 184 -31.25 -4.15 36.30
C ILE A 184 -30.40 -4.91 35.28
N ASN A 185 -29.98 -4.25 34.21
CA ASN A 185 -29.39 -4.89 33.05
C ASN A 185 -27.89 -5.12 33.20
N THR A 186 -27.47 -6.37 32.99
CA THR A 186 -26.07 -6.79 33.01
C THR A 186 -25.53 -7.18 31.63
N ASN A 187 -26.34 -7.05 30.57
CA ASN A 187 -26.11 -7.67 29.26
C ASN A 187 -25.99 -6.67 28.10
N LEU A 188 -26.17 -5.38 28.36
CA LEU A 188 -26.12 -4.33 27.36
C LEU A 188 -24.76 -4.33 26.67
N SER A 189 -24.77 -4.54 25.36
CA SER A 189 -23.58 -4.51 24.51
C SER A 189 -23.68 -3.47 23.39
N LYS A 190 -24.89 -3.07 23.00
CA LYS A 190 -25.11 -2.17 21.85
C LYS A 190 -26.19 -1.13 22.13
N VAL A 191 -25.91 0.11 21.74
CA VAL A 191 -26.86 1.23 21.78
C VAL A 191 -27.00 1.79 20.36
N ASN A 192 -28.19 1.73 19.77
CA ASN A 192 -28.44 2.31 18.45
C ASN A 192 -29.05 3.71 18.60
N ILE A 193 -28.47 4.70 17.92
CA ILE A 193 -29.02 6.05 17.85
C ILE A 193 -29.49 6.28 16.41
N PHE A 194 -30.78 6.51 16.21
CA PHE A 194 -31.37 6.73 14.88
C PHE A 194 -31.47 8.23 14.54
N ASN A 195 -31.87 9.06 15.51
CA ASN A 195 -31.92 10.51 15.34
C ASN A 195 -30.74 11.20 16.02
N PHE A 196 -29.58 11.20 15.35
CA PHE A 196 -28.34 11.68 15.95
C PHE A 196 -28.31 13.20 16.21
N SER A 197 -28.08 13.55 17.48
CA SER A 197 -27.62 14.86 17.93
C SER A 197 -26.39 14.68 18.85
N ASN A 198 -25.55 15.72 18.95
CA ASN A 198 -24.42 15.68 19.89
C ASN A 198 -24.90 15.62 21.34
N GLU A 199 -25.99 16.34 21.64
CA GLU A 199 -26.60 16.39 22.96
C GLU A 199 -27.09 15.00 23.41
N LEU A 200 -27.83 14.29 22.55
CA LEU A 200 -28.29 12.93 22.84
C LEU A 200 -27.11 11.97 23.08
N LEU A 201 -26.07 12.06 22.25
CA LEU A 201 -24.87 11.24 22.42
C LEU A 201 -24.16 11.53 23.74
N GLU A 202 -24.01 12.81 24.09
CA GLU A 202 -23.37 13.25 25.34
C GLU A 202 -24.20 12.83 26.57
N GLN A 203 -25.54 12.96 26.53
CA GLN A 203 -26.45 12.46 27.57
C GLN A 203 -26.30 10.95 27.79
N ILE A 204 -26.38 10.15 26.72
CA ILE A 204 -26.23 8.69 26.80
C ILE A 204 -24.87 8.32 27.41
N ILE A 205 -23.78 8.93 26.93
CA ILE A 205 -22.44 8.64 27.44
C ILE A 205 -22.32 9.02 28.92
N ASN A 206 -22.85 10.17 29.34
CA ASN A 206 -22.81 10.60 30.73
C ASN A 206 -23.57 9.65 31.66
N ILE A 207 -24.75 9.18 31.25
CA ILE A 207 -25.54 8.20 32.02
C ILE A 207 -24.78 6.86 32.13
N LEU A 208 -24.18 6.38 31.02
CA LEU A 208 -23.36 5.16 31.04
C LEU A 208 -22.15 5.29 31.98
N LEU A 209 -21.52 6.47 32.04
CA LEU A 209 -20.42 6.75 32.95
C LEU A 209 -20.88 6.80 34.40
N GLU A 210 -21.98 7.50 34.68
CA GLU A 210 -22.58 7.60 36.02
C GLU A 210 -22.90 6.20 36.59
N LYS A 211 -23.46 5.32 35.76
CA LYS A 211 -23.81 3.94 36.12
C LYS A 211 -22.64 2.94 35.98
N ASN A 212 -21.43 3.41 35.70
CA ASN A 212 -20.23 2.58 35.51
C ASN A 212 -20.36 1.45 34.47
N ILE A 213 -21.16 1.66 33.43
CA ILE A 213 -21.40 0.68 32.37
C ILE A 213 -20.22 0.69 31.38
N ARG A 214 -19.67 -0.49 31.10
CA ARG A 214 -18.48 -0.69 30.25
C ARG A 214 -18.78 -1.63 29.09
N ASN A 215 -17.85 -1.69 28.12
CA ASN A 215 -17.91 -2.62 26.98
C ASN A 215 -19.11 -2.43 26.04
N VAL A 216 -19.61 -1.21 25.91
CA VAL A 216 -20.77 -0.88 25.08
C VAL A 216 -20.34 -0.31 23.73
N CYS A 217 -21.00 -0.73 22.65
CA CYS A 217 -20.85 -0.16 21.32
C CYS A 217 -22.03 0.76 20.98
N ILE A 218 -21.78 2.06 20.86
CA ILE A 218 -22.75 3.03 20.36
C ILE A 218 -22.70 3.05 18.82
N LEU A 219 -23.83 2.71 18.20
CA LEU A 219 -24.04 2.65 16.76
C LEU A 219 -24.91 3.83 16.32
N ILE A 220 -24.27 4.84 15.73
CA ILE A 220 -24.97 5.96 15.10
C ILE A 220 -25.47 5.47 13.74
N ARG A 221 -26.79 5.31 13.60
CA ARG A 221 -27.46 4.91 12.36
C ARG A 221 -27.72 6.15 11.53
N THR A 222 -27.23 6.15 10.29
CA THR A 222 -27.53 7.26 9.38
C THR A 222 -28.72 6.90 8.50
N ASP A 223 -29.51 7.89 8.15
CA ASP A 223 -30.48 7.84 7.06
C ASP A 223 -29.98 8.73 5.90
N SER A 224 -30.80 8.88 4.86
CA SER A 224 -30.49 9.70 3.69
C SER A 224 -30.34 11.19 4.04
N ASN A 225 -31.09 11.68 5.03
CA ASN A 225 -31.20 13.09 5.40
C ASN A 225 -30.11 13.55 6.37
N ASN A 226 -29.73 12.72 7.35
CA ASN A 226 -28.80 13.07 8.42
C ASN A 226 -27.32 12.77 8.08
N SER A 227 -27.06 12.05 6.99
CA SER A 227 -25.71 11.62 6.58
C SER A 227 -24.72 12.79 6.39
N LYS A 228 -25.15 13.92 5.82
CA LYS A 228 -24.33 15.14 5.67
C LYS A 228 -23.99 15.80 7.02
N LYS A 229 -24.96 15.86 7.94
CA LYS A 229 -24.78 16.41 9.29
C LYS A 229 -23.71 15.62 10.05
N ILE A 230 -23.77 14.29 9.96
CA ILE A 230 -22.79 13.39 10.56
C ILE A 230 -21.41 13.56 9.91
N GLN A 231 -21.34 13.74 8.58
CA GLN A 231 -20.08 13.91 7.86
C GLN A 231 -19.23 15.08 8.38
N ASN A 232 -19.87 16.21 8.68
CA ASN A 232 -19.21 17.39 9.23
C ASN A 232 -18.67 17.17 10.64
N GLN A 233 -19.19 16.17 11.36
CA GLN A 233 -18.84 15.88 12.75
C GLN A 233 -17.91 14.67 12.91
N ILE A 234 -17.53 13.98 11.82
CA ILE A 234 -16.66 12.78 11.86
C ILE A 234 -15.38 13.03 12.66
N LYS A 235 -14.76 14.20 12.51
CA LYS A 235 -13.52 14.54 13.27
C LYS A 235 -13.78 14.61 14.78
N LYS A 236 -14.89 15.23 15.21
CA LYS A 236 -15.29 15.29 16.63
C LYS A 236 -15.59 13.88 17.16
N LEU A 237 -16.38 13.10 16.42
CA LEU A 237 -16.74 11.72 16.78
C LEU A 237 -15.52 10.80 16.91
N LYS A 238 -14.52 10.93 16.04
CA LYS A 238 -13.26 10.17 16.15
C LYS A 238 -12.48 10.49 17.41
N LYS A 239 -12.42 11.77 17.80
CA LYS A 239 -11.77 12.19 19.06
C LYS A 239 -12.50 11.65 20.28
N LEU A 240 -13.83 11.78 20.32
CA LEU A 240 -14.68 11.23 21.39
C LEU A 240 -14.53 9.70 21.50
N ASN A 241 -14.58 9.00 20.36
CA ASN A 241 -14.40 7.55 20.33
C ASN A 241 -13.05 7.13 20.93
N LYS A 242 -11.96 7.84 20.60
CA LYS A 242 -10.64 7.56 21.19
C LYS A 242 -10.68 7.74 22.71
N TYR A 243 -11.19 8.88 23.19
CA TYR A 243 -11.25 9.21 24.61
C TYR A 243 -12.02 8.16 25.44
N TYR A 244 -13.23 7.78 25.01
CA TYR A 244 -14.07 6.86 25.78
C TYR A 244 -13.71 5.38 25.57
N LYS A 245 -13.05 5.03 24.47
CA LYS A 245 -12.49 3.68 24.27
C LYS A 245 -11.44 3.38 25.32
N ASP A 246 -10.56 4.33 25.61
CA ASP A 246 -9.49 4.16 26.59
C ASP A 246 -10.03 4.18 28.04
N LYS A 247 -11.09 4.96 28.31
CA LYS A 247 -11.64 5.14 29.66
C LYS A 247 -12.55 4.00 30.14
N ILE A 248 -13.48 3.54 29.29
CA ILE A 248 -14.53 2.56 29.67
C ILE A 248 -14.75 1.46 28.62
N ASN A 249 -13.83 1.29 27.67
CA ASN A 249 -13.96 0.38 26.52
C ASN A 249 -15.26 0.60 25.71
N LEU A 250 -15.68 1.85 25.59
CA LEU A 250 -16.84 2.25 24.79
C LEU A 250 -16.40 2.53 23.36
N SER A 251 -17.12 1.98 22.38
CA SER A 251 -16.83 2.24 20.95
C SER A 251 -17.98 2.93 20.24
N ILE A 252 -17.70 4.05 19.58
CA ILE A 252 -18.64 4.81 18.77
C ILE A 252 -18.38 4.48 17.31
N LYS A 253 -19.38 3.92 16.61
CA LYS A 253 -19.29 3.56 15.20
C LYS A 253 -20.46 4.17 14.43
N ILE A 254 -20.17 4.65 13.23
CA ILE A 254 -21.18 5.17 12.29
C ILE A 254 -21.54 4.05 11.32
N LYS A 255 -22.82 3.72 11.23
CA LYS A 255 -23.34 2.74 10.27
C LYS A 255 -24.16 3.47 9.21
N TYR A 256 -23.51 3.73 8.08
CA TYR A 256 -24.12 4.39 6.93
C TYR A 256 -25.22 3.55 6.29
N SER A 257 -26.30 4.22 5.86
CA SER A 257 -27.40 3.60 5.10
C SER A 257 -26.93 3.00 3.76
N TYR A 258 -27.70 2.03 3.25
CA TYR A 258 -27.43 1.44 1.94
C TYR A 258 -27.47 2.50 0.81
N GLU A 259 -28.44 3.40 0.84
CA GLU A 259 -28.59 4.49 -0.13
C GLU A 259 -27.37 5.40 -0.16
N TYR A 260 -26.85 5.80 1.01
CA TYR A 260 -25.65 6.62 1.09
C TYR A 260 -24.44 5.92 0.47
N LYS A 261 -24.26 4.63 0.77
CA LYS A 261 -23.17 3.83 0.19
C LYS A 261 -23.31 3.75 -1.33
N LYS A 262 -24.50 3.43 -1.85
CA LYS A 262 -24.77 3.33 -3.28
C LYS A 262 -24.49 4.65 -4.01
N LYS A 263 -24.90 5.79 -3.45
CA LYS A 263 -24.67 7.12 -4.04
C LYS A 263 -23.19 7.52 -4.09
N ASN A 264 -22.37 7.07 -3.13
CA ASN A 264 -20.97 7.49 -3.01
C ASN A 264 -19.96 6.46 -3.51
N ILE A 265 -20.39 5.25 -3.87
CA ILE A 265 -19.47 4.17 -4.29
C ILE A 265 -18.67 4.54 -5.53
N SER A 266 -19.32 5.17 -6.52
CA SER A 266 -18.68 5.60 -7.77
C SER A 266 -17.56 6.62 -7.51
N LYS A 267 -17.84 7.63 -6.68
CA LYS A 267 -16.86 8.64 -6.28
C LYS A 267 -15.68 8.02 -5.53
N GLN A 268 -15.93 7.03 -4.68
CA GLN A 268 -14.86 6.35 -3.94
C GLN A 268 -13.98 5.50 -4.87
N VAL A 269 -14.59 4.76 -5.80
CA VAL A 269 -13.88 3.97 -6.83
C VAL A 269 -13.03 4.89 -7.70
N PHE A 270 -13.60 6.00 -8.20
CA PHE A 270 -12.88 6.98 -9.01
C PHE A 270 -11.67 7.57 -8.27
N ASN A 271 -11.86 8.03 -7.02
CA ASN A 271 -10.76 8.59 -6.22
C ASN A 271 -9.65 7.57 -5.95
N ASN A 272 -10.00 6.30 -5.73
CA ASN A 272 -9.00 5.25 -5.53
C ASN A 272 -8.27 4.93 -6.84
N LEU A 273 -8.96 4.92 -7.97
CA LEU A 273 -8.36 4.73 -9.29
C LEU A 273 -7.33 5.83 -9.60
N VAL A 274 -7.69 7.10 -9.37
CA VAL A 274 -6.75 8.23 -9.56
C VAL A 274 -5.49 8.06 -8.70
N LYS A 275 -5.63 7.64 -7.43
CA LYS A 275 -4.46 7.41 -6.54
C LYS A 275 -3.54 6.31 -7.07
N VAL A 276 -4.11 5.21 -7.57
CA VAL A 276 -3.33 4.10 -8.13
C VAL A 276 -2.61 4.54 -9.40
N SER A 277 -3.28 5.27 -10.30
CA SER A 277 -2.67 5.81 -11.51
C SER A 277 -1.51 6.75 -11.20
N CYS A 278 -1.63 7.63 -10.19
CA CYS A 278 -0.54 8.49 -9.76
C CYS A 278 0.68 7.70 -9.28
N LEU A 279 0.49 6.62 -8.50
CA LEU A 279 1.59 5.76 -8.05
C LEU A 279 2.31 5.08 -9.21
N LEU A 280 1.56 4.60 -10.22
CA LEU A 280 2.14 3.99 -11.41
C LEU A 280 3.01 4.98 -12.21
N ILE A 281 2.55 6.22 -12.37
CA ILE A 281 3.32 7.27 -13.07
C ILE A 281 4.64 7.56 -12.34
N VAL A 282 4.62 7.61 -11.00
CA VAL A 282 5.84 7.82 -10.20
C VAL A 282 6.81 6.64 -10.33
N LEU A 283 6.31 5.40 -10.36
CA LEU A 283 7.16 4.23 -10.57
C LEU A 283 7.83 4.25 -11.95
N ILE A 284 7.07 4.57 -13.00
CA ILE A 284 7.60 4.67 -14.37
C ILE A 284 8.68 5.75 -14.47
N SER A 285 8.47 6.93 -13.87
CA SER A 285 9.48 8.00 -13.90
C SER A 285 10.75 7.64 -13.13
N LEU A 286 10.65 6.95 -12.00
CA LEU A 286 11.82 6.47 -11.26
C LEU A 286 12.62 5.44 -12.06
N THR A 287 11.94 4.51 -12.74
CA THR A 287 12.62 3.51 -13.59
C THR A 287 13.37 4.16 -14.76
N SER A 288 12.77 5.13 -15.44
CA SER A 288 13.43 5.81 -16.56
C SER A 288 14.64 6.63 -16.12
N ILE A 289 14.56 7.34 -14.98
CA ILE A 289 15.70 8.02 -14.36
C ILE A 289 16.81 7.03 -14.02
N GLY A 290 16.46 5.87 -13.45
CA GLY A 290 17.42 4.81 -13.12
C GLY A 290 18.18 4.27 -14.34
N VAL A 291 17.47 4.01 -15.45
CA VAL A 291 18.09 3.55 -16.71
C VAL A 291 19.06 4.58 -17.27
N VAL A 292 18.69 5.86 -17.30
CA VAL A 292 19.58 6.93 -17.78
C VAL A 292 20.83 7.06 -16.89
N ALA A 293 20.64 6.98 -15.57
CA ALA A 293 21.76 7.02 -14.62
C ALA A 293 22.71 5.83 -14.82
N TYR A 294 22.19 4.62 -15.03
CA TYR A 294 22.98 3.41 -15.29
C TYR A 294 23.81 3.53 -16.57
N LYS A 295 23.21 3.95 -17.70
CA LYS A 295 23.94 4.13 -18.97
C LYS A 295 25.06 5.17 -18.87
N ASN A 296 24.81 6.28 -18.16
CA ASN A 296 25.84 7.28 -17.88
C ASN A 296 26.99 6.75 -17.02
N HIS A 297 26.66 5.93 -16.01
CA HIS A 297 27.66 5.30 -15.15
C HIS A 297 28.54 4.31 -15.93
N MET A 298 27.96 3.52 -16.83
CA MET A 298 28.69 2.58 -17.69
C MET A 298 29.76 3.26 -18.54
N ILE A 299 29.43 4.36 -19.21
CA ILE A 299 30.41 5.11 -20.02
C ILE A 299 31.52 5.70 -19.17
N LYS A 300 31.18 6.22 -17.98
CA LYS A 300 32.19 6.74 -17.05
C LYS A 300 33.15 5.65 -16.61
N ARG A 301 32.66 4.43 -16.41
CA ARG A 301 33.48 3.26 -16.08
C ARG A 301 34.37 2.87 -17.26
N GLN A 302 33.80 2.72 -18.46
CA GLN A 302 34.54 2.40 -19.68
C GLN A 302 35.67 3.40 -19.95
N LYS A 303 35.39 4.70 -19.82
CA LYS A 303 36.42 5.75 -19.94
C LYS A 303 37.58 5.53 -18.97
N LYS A 304 37.29 5.18 -17.71
CA LYS A 304 38.33 4.91 -16.71
C LYS A 304 39.14 3.67 -17.04
N GLU A 305 38.50 2.60 -17.48
CA GLU A 305 39.16 1.35 -17.87
C GLU A 305 40.11 1.58 -19.06
N ILE A 306 39.64 2.29 -20.09
CA ILE A 306 40.45 2.66 -21.26
C ILE A 306 41.64 3.54 -20.85
N ASN A 307 41.41 4.57 -20.02
CA ASN A 307 42.51 5.44 -19.55
C ASN A 307 43.56 4.65 -18.77
N TYR A 308 43.15 3.71 -17.93
CA TYR A 308 44.06 2.86 -17.16
C TYR A 308 44.95 1.98 -18.07
N ILE A 309 44.38 1.41 -19.14
CA ILE A 309 45.13 0.63 -20.13
C ILE A 309 46.22 1.50 -20.79
N VAL A 310 45.85 2.71 -21.19
CA VAL A 310 46.77 3.66 -21.84
C VAL A 310 47.84 4.20 -20.88
N GLU A 311 47.53 4.35 -19.60
CA GLU A 311 48.51 4.79 -18.60
C GLU A 311 49.56 3.70 -18.29
N ASN A 312 49.11 2.45 -18.09
CA ASN A 312 50.01 1.32 -17.84
C ASN A 312 50.97 1.06 -19.00
N ASN A 313 50.48 1.16 -20.24
CA ASN A 313 51.33 0.94 -21.41
C ASN A 313 52.39 2.04 -21.57
N LYS A 314 52.06 3.28 -21.22
CA LYS A 314 53.04 4.39 -21.11
C LYS A 314 54.16 4.07 -20.13
N GLU A 315 53.82 3.59 -18.94
CA GLU A 315 54.82 3.24 -17.91
C GLU A 315 55.72 2.09 -18.38
N ASN A 316 55.14 1.07 -19.01
CA ASN A 316 55.89 -0.05 -19.58
C ASN A 316 56.83 0.39 -20.73
N GLU A 317 56.43 1.35 -21.56
CA GLU A 317 57.29 1.94 -22.60
C GLU A 317 58.49 2.68 -21.99
N ILE A 318 58.27 3.55 -21.01
CA ILE A 318 59.34 4.30 -20.34
C ILE A 318 60.38 3.33 -19.74
N ILE A 319 59.92 2.25 -19.09
CA ILE A 319 60.80 1.21 -18.54
C ILE A 319 61.58 0.46 -19.64
N LYS A 320 61.00 0.26 -20.83
CA LYS A 320 61.70 -0.38 -21.97
C LYS A 320 62.74 0.55 -22.61
N GLU A 321 62.44 1.84 -22.72
CA GLU A 321 63.36 2.84 -23.29
C GLU A 321 64.57 3.08 -22.36
N GLU A 322 64.35 3.20 -21.06
CA GLU A 322 65.43 3.30 -20.05
C GLU A 322 66.37 2.07 -20.09
N LYS A 323 65.82 0.87 -20.31
CA LYS A 323 66.61 -0.37 -20.45
C LYS A 323 67.38 -0.44 -21.78
N LYS A 324 66.87 0.15 -22.87
CA LYS A 324 67.55 0.19 -24.17
C LYS A 324 68.71 1.18 -24.17
N GLU A 325 68.56 2.35 -23.56
CA GLU A 325 69.64 3.35 -23.45
C GLU A 325 70.83 2.85 -22.63
N GLN A 326 70.62 1.94 -21.66
CA GLN A 326 71.71 1.28 -20.94
C GLN A 326 72.48 0.23 -21.77
N SER A 327 71.96 -0.18 -22.94
CA SER A 327 72.53 -1.27 -23.74
C SER A 327 73.23 -0.82 -25.03
N ILE A 328 73.17 0.45 -25.41
CA ILE A 328 73.72 0.97 -26.67
C ILE A 328 74.94 1.85 -26.41
N GLN A 329 76.07 1.20 -26.13
CA GLN A 329 77.41 1.70 -26.41
C GLN A 329 78.18 0.63 -27.19
N LYS A 330 77.82 0.42 -28.47
CA LYS A 330 78.75 0.11 -29.58
C LYS A 330 78.04 -0.16 -30.91
N ASP A 331 78.56 0.58 -31.89
CA ASP A 331 78.66 0.37 -33.33
C ASP A 331 77.42 0.35 -34.25
N ASN A 332 77.55 1.24 -35.24
CA ASN A 332 76.71 1.47 -36.41
C ASN A 332 76.80 0.34 -37.43
N LYS A 333 75.67 0.03 -38.09
CA LYS A 333 75.59 -0.03 -39.55
C LYS A 333 74.13 0.00 -40.01
N GLU A 334 73.90 0.81 -41.04
CA GLU A 334 72.62 1.03 -41.71
C GLU A 334 72.18 -0.20 -42.48
N GLU A 335 70.87 -0.52 -42.42
CA GLU A 335 70.20 -1.22 -43.51
C GLU A 335 68.75 -0.72 -43.63
N LEU A 336 68.36 -0.38 -44.86
CA LEU A 336 67.05 0.10 -45.26
C LEU A 336 65.99 -0.99 -45.09
N ILE A 337 65.19 -0.90 -44.02
CA ILE A 337 63.97 -1.69 -43.84
C ILE A 337 62.78 -0.83 -44.26
N ILE A 338 62.01 -1.35 -45.19
CA ILE A 338 60.70 -0.85 -45.63
C ILE A 338 59.85 -0.61 -44.37
N LYS A 339 59.54 0.67 -44.09
CA LYS A 339 58.78 1.08 -42.90
C LYS A 339 57.36 0.55 -43.00
N GLU A 340 57.07 -0.56 -42.33
CA GLU A 340 55.74 -0.71 -41.73
C GLU A 340 55.49 0.48 -40.79
N PRO A 341 54.30 1.09 -40.79
CA PRO A 341 54.01 2.22 -39.93
C PRO A 341 54.12 1.76 -38.47
N ARG A 342 55.11 2.30 -37.75
CA ARG A 342 55.33 1.97 -36.34
C ARG A 342 54.16 2.51 -35.53
N LEU A 343 53.31 1.60 -35.06
CA LEU A 343 52.24 1.94 -34.12
C LEU A 343 52.85 2.57 -32.87
N ILE A 344 52.21 3.60 -32.33
CA ILE A 344 52.51 4.08 -30.99
C ILE A 344 52.12 2.94 -30.05
N GLU A 345 53.11 2.30 -29.40
CA GLU A 345 52.96 1.06 -28.61
C GLU A 345 51.83 1.19 -27.55
N ASN A 346 51.56 2.40 -27.07
CA ASN A 346 50.47 2.68 -26.14
C ASN A 346 49.03 2.54 -26.70
N TYR A 347 48.86 2.46 -28.02
CA TYR A 347 47.54 2.35 -28.65
C TYR A 347 47.26 0.97 -29.26
N SER A 348 48.20 0.02 -29.22
CA SER A 348 47.98 -1.35 -29.72
C SER A 348 46.88 -2.09 -28.96
N ASP A 349 46.79 -1.90 -27.65
CA ASP A 349 45.77 -2.56 -26.83
C ASP A 349 44.37 -1.99 -27.06
N LEU A 350 44.27 -0.73 -27.50
CA LEU A 350 42.99 -0.15 -27.89
C LEU A 350 42.45 -0.80 -29.15
N LEU A 351 43.33 -1.09 -30.13
CA LEU A 351 42.98 -1.81 -31.35
C LEU A 351 42.51 -3.24 -31.08
N LEU A 352 42.98 -3.88 -29.98
CA LEU A 352 42.49 -5.19 -29.55
C LEU A 352 41.08 -5.15 -28.96
N ILE A 353 40.68 -4.01 -28.38
CA ILE A 353 39.34 -3.81 -27.82
C ILE A 353 38.36 -3.39 -28.92
N ASN A 354 38.80 -2.45 -29.76
CA ASN A 354 38.05 -1.95 -30.90
C ASN A 354 39.01 -1.63 -32.05
N ASP A 355 38.95 -2.45 -33.08
CA ASP A 355 39.78 -2.37 -34.28
C ASP A 355 39.47 -1.14 -35.16
N GLU A 356 38.33 -0.49 -34.94
CA GLU A 356 37.97 0.79 -35.57
C GLU A 356 38.60 2.01 -34.85
N THR A 357 39.48 1.80 -33.86
CA THR A 357 40.21 2.89 -33.20
C THR A 357 41.18 3.58 -34.16
N VAL A 358 40.99 4.88 -34.39
CA VAL A 358 41.83 5.69 -35.29
C VAL A 358 42.75 6.67 -34.55
N GLY A 359 42.51 6.91 -33.26
CA GLY A 359 43.37 7.79 -32.49
C GLY A 359 42.84 8.13 -31.10
N TRP A 360 43.36 9.22 -30.54
CA TRP A 360 43.03 9.73 -29.22
C TRP A 360 42.89 11.25 -29.24
N LEU A 361 41.74 11.75 -28.79
CA LEU A 361 41.43 13.18 -28.75
C LEU A 361 41.45 13.70 -27.30
N LYS A 362 42.23 14.76 -27.09
CA LYS A 362 42.25 15.50 -25.82
C LYS A 362 42.13 17.00 -26.08
N VAL A 363 41.22 17.65 -25.35
CA VAL A 363 41.02 19.11 -25.37
C VAL A 363 41.31 19.66 -23.99
N ASN A 364 42.29 20.56 -23.90
CA ASN A 364 42.78 21.10 -22.62
C ASN A 364 41.67 21.76 -21.79
N ASN A 365 41.74 21.61 -20.46
CA ASN A 365 40.76 22.18 -19.53
C ASN A 365 39.29 21.88 -19.89
N THR A 366 39.06 20.69 -20.45
CA THR A 366 37.74 20.05 -20.61
C THR A 366 37.82 18.62 -20.07
N LYS A 367 36.70 17.88 -20.09
CA LYS A 367 36.70 16.43 -19.81
C LYS A 367 36.87 15.59 -21.07
N ILE A 368 37.21 16.19 -22.21
CA ILE A 368 37.42 15.51 -23.48
C ILE A 368 38.83 14.92 -23.46
N ASP A 369 38.88 13.60 -23.31
CA ASP A 369 40.09 12.80 -23.25
C ASP A 369 39.65 11.36 -23.57
N TYR A 370 39.52 11.03 -24.85
CA TYR A 370 38.83 9.82 -25.32
C TYR A 370 39.55 9.19 -26.52
N PRO A 371 39.48 7.86 -26.69
CA PRO A 371 39.81 7.23 -27.95
C PRO A 371 38.76 7.65 -29.00
N VAL A 372 39.21 7.79 -30.23
CA VAL A 372 38.42 8.14 -31.40
C VAL A 372 38.33 6.90 -32.27
N VAL A 373 37.11 6.52 -32.60
CA VAL A 373 36.80 5.39 -33.49
C VAL A 373 36.29 5.89 -34.84
N LYS A 374 36.31 5.06 -35.87
CA LYS A 374 35.78 5.40 -37.20
C LYS A 374 35.00 4.24 -37.77
N GLY A 375 33.68 4.41 -37.84
CA GLY A 375 32.80 3.44 -38.51
C GLY A 375 32.76 3.63 -40.02
N VAL A 376 31.97 2.78 -40.68
CA VAL A 376 31.67 2.86 -42.12
C VAL A 376 30.72 4.01 -42.49
N ASP A 377 30.04 4.58 -41.49
CA ASP A 377 29.12 5.70 -41.60
C ASP A 377 29.26 6.65 -40.38
N ASN A 378 28.47 7.73 -40.38
CA ASN A 378 28.42 8.69 -39.27
C ASN A 378 27.27 8.42 -38.27
N ASP A 379 26.58 7.28 -38.38
CA ASP A 379 25.37 6.95 -37.61
C ASP A 379 25.63 5.87 -36.55
N TYR A 380 26.53 4.93 -36.80
CA TYR A 380 26.78 3.77 -35.93
C TYR A 380 27.20 4.21 -34.52
N TYR A 381 28.27 4.99 -34.39
CA TYR A 381 28.79 5.46 -33.10
C TYR A 381 27.98 6.61 -32.47
N LEU A 382 26.91 7.07 -33.10
CA LEU A 382 25.91 7.90 -32.40
C LEU A 382 25.14 7.10 -31.36
N LYS A 383 25.04 5.77 -31.54
CA LYS A 383 24.25 4.87 -30.68
C LYS A 383 25.02 3.63 -30.22
N HIS A 384 26.34 3.60 -30.36
CA HIS A 384 27.22 2.54 -29.84
C HIS A 384 28.36 3.13 -29.02
N ASP A 385 28.78 2.42 -27.97
CA ASP A 385 29.95 2.77 -27.16
C ASP A 385 31.25 2.19 -27.75
N PHE A 386 32.38 2.44 -27.07
CA PHE A 386 33.70 1.98 -27.52
C PHE A 386 33.79 0.45 -27.68
N TYR A 387 32.99 -0.31 -26.94
CA TYR A 387 33.02 -1.78 -26.96
C TYR A 387 31.96 -2.35 -27.93
N ASN A 388 31.46 -1.53 -28.86
CA ASN A 388 30.40 -1.89 -29.81
C ASN A 388 29.05 -2.26 -29.17
N ASN A 389 28.81 -1.89 -27.90
CA ASN A 389 27.50 -2.12 -27.27
C ASN A 389 26.53 -0.97 -27.57
N GLU A 390 25.24 -1.28 -27.74
CA GLU A 390 24.21 -0.26 -27.94
C GLU A 390 24.10 0.69 -26.74
N ASN A 391 24.32 1.98 -27.01
CA ASN A 391 24.28 3.03 -26.01
C ASN A 391 23.88 4.37 -26.65
N PHE A 392 22.73 4.93 -26.27
CA PHE A 392 22.22 6.21 -26.79
C PHE A 392 23.13 7.42 -26.57
N ASN A 393 24.09 7.27 -25.65
CA ASN A 393 25.09 8.30 -25.38
C ASN A 393 26.25 8.29 -26.39
N GLY A 394 26.33 7.26 -27.25
CA GLY A 394 27.32 7.07 -28.32
C GLY A 394 28.77 7.04 -27.83
N TRP A 395 29.67 7.30 -28.78
CA TRP A 395 31.11 7.49 -28.54
C TRP A 395 31.67 8.70 -29.30
N ILE A 396 32.96 9.01 -29.12
CA ILE A 396 33.68 10.00 -29.93
C ILE A 396 34.16 9.33 -31.22
N PHE A 397 33.75 9.84 -32.38
CA PHE A 397 34.07 9.19 -33.66
C PHE A 397 34.47 10.18 -34.75
N MET A 398 35.34 9.73 -35.64
CA MET A 398 35.79 10.46 -36.83
C MET A 398 34.81 10.26 -38.00
N ASP A 399 34.70 11.24 -38.88
CA ASP A 399 33.87 11.14 -40.08
C ASP A 399 34.31 9.99 -40.99
N TYR A 400 33.34 9.20 -41.48
CA TYR A 400 33.62 8.03 -42.31
C TYR A 400 34.40 8.36 -43.60
N ARG A 401 34.27 9.58 -44.12
CA ARG A 401 34.98 10.06 -45.32
C ARG A 401 36.46 10.32 -45.05
N ASN A 402 36.85 10.51 -43.79
CA ASN A 402 38.22 10.88 -43.48
C ASN A 402 39.19 9.70 -43.54
N ASN A 403 40.35 9.91 -44.14
CA ASN A 403 41.45 8.95 -44.12
C ASN A 403 42.48 9.35 -43.04
N ILE A 404 42.69 8.47 -42.06
CA ILE A 404 43.57 8.73 -40.92
C ILE A 404 45.06 8.67 -41.31
N ASP A 405 45.42 7.84 -42.29
CA ASP A 405 46.81 7.63 -42.72
C ASP A 405 47.32 8.84 -43.49
N THR A 406 46.46 9.40 -44.35
CA THR A 406 46.81 10.58 -45.15
C THR A 406 46.48 11.89 -44.43
N LEU A 407 45.57 11.87 -43.45
CA LEU A 407 45.00 13.03 -42.75
C LEU A 407 44.47 14.08 -43.75
N ASP A 408 43.18 14.06 -44.07
CA ASP A 408 42.63 14.97 -45.09
C ASP A 408 42.73 16.46 -44.71
N LYS A 409 42.42 17.33 -45.68
CA LYS A 409 42.44 18.79 -45.49
C LYS A 409 41.62 19.22 -44.29
N ASN A 410 40.47 18.59 -44.07
CA ASN A 410 39.67 18.77 -42.87
C ASN A 410 39.30 17.40 -42.28
N THR A 411 39.91 17.07 -41.14
CA THR A 411 39.53 15.91 -40.32
C THR A 411 38.41 16.31 -39.39
N ILE A 412 37.31 15.57 -39.37
CA ILE A 412 36.12 15.91 -38.60
C ILE A 412 35.89 14.84 -37.53
N ILE A 413 35.70 15.29 -36.29
CA ILE A 413 35.35 14.43 -35.14
C ILE A 413 34.03 14.89 -34.53
N TYR A 414 33.16 13.93 -34.29
CA TYR A 414 31.84 14.09 -33.70
C TYR A 414 31.78 13.52 -32.29
N GLY A 415 30.84 14.02 -31.50
CA GLY A 415 30.52 13.50 -30.17
C GLY A 415 29.29 14.16 -29.59
N HIS A 416 28.58 13.45 -28.71
CA HIS A 416 27.37 13.96 -28.06
C HIS A 416 27.68 15.06 -27.03
N ASN A 417 26.90 16.14 -27.05
CA ASN A 417 26.91 17.18 -26.02
C ASN A 417 26.05 16.75 -24.83
N MET A 418 26.59 15.89 -23.98
CA MET A 418 25.85 15.33 -22.86
C MET A 418 25.82 16.27 -21.66
N LYS A 419 24.63 16.44 -21.04
CA LYS A 419 24.49 17.18 -19.77
C LYS A 419 25.30 16.57 -18.61
N SER A 420 25.66 15.29 -18.69
CA SER A 420 26.54 14.62 -17.72
C SER A 420 27.99 15.13 -17.80
N GLY A 421 28.37 15.84 -18.86
CA GLY A 421 29.73 16.28 -19.14
C GLY A 421 30.63 15.19 -19.77
N MET A 422 30.07 14.03 -20.08
CA MET A 422 30.74 12.96 -20.84
C MET A 422 30.76 13.28 -22.35
N MET A 423 31.59 12.58 -23.12
CA MET A 423 31.81 12.85 -24.55
C MET A 423 32.15 14.34 -24.79
N PHE A 424 31.44 15.02 -25.69
CA PHE A 424 31.57 16.45 -25.95
C PHE A 424 30.73 17.33 -25.01
N GLY A 425 30.18 16.77 -23.93
CA GLY A 425 29.40 17.51 -22.92
C GLY A 425 30.12 18.66 -22.22
N THR A 426 31.45 18.75 -22.35
CA THR A 426 32.26 19.89 -21.86
C THR A 426 32.88 20.72 -22.99
N LEU A 427 32.64 20.38 -24.26
CA LEU A 427 33.06 21.19 -25.40
C LEU A 427 32.46 22.61 -25.34
N PRO A 428 31.23 22.86 -24.85
CA PRO A 428 30.71 24.23 -24.70
C PRO A 428 31.52 25.17 -23.80
N TYR A 429 32.50 24.67 -23.03
CA TYR A 429 33.42 25.54 -22.31
C TYR A 429 34.32 26.34 -23.27
N VAL A 430 34.62 25.81 -24.46
CA VAL A 430 35.48 26.47 -25.44
C VAL A 430 34.90 27.79 -25.95
N SER A 431 33.59 27.97 -25.88
CA SER A 431 32.91 29.20 -26.27
C SER A 431 32.78 30.22 -25.14
N LYS A 432 33.42 29.98 -23.98
CA LYS A 432 33.38 30.88 -22.82
C LYS A 432 34.65 31.71 -22.76
N GLU A 433 34.50 32.98 -22.44
CA GLU A 433 35.58 33.96 -22.44
C GLU A 433 36.76 33.57 -21.56
N TYR A 434 36.49 33.09 -20.33
CA TYR A 434 37.53 32.60 -19.43
C TYR A 434 38.35 31.44 -20.02
N TRP A 435 37.76 30.64 -20.92
CA TRP A 435 38.43 29.49 -21.52
C TRP A 435 39.24 29.91 -22.73
N TYR A 436 38.64 30.63 -23.70
CA TYR A 436 39.31 30.97 -24.96
C TYR A 436 40.32 32.13 -24.86
N ASN A 437 40.38 32.82 -23.72
CA ASN A 437 41.42 33.83 -23.44
C ASN A 437 42.66 33.25 -22.74
N ASN A 438 42.64 31.98 -22.33
CA ASN A 438 43.82 31.29 -21.84
C ASN A 438 44.51 30.58 -23.01
N ASN A 439 45.73 31.00 -23.35
CA ASN A 439 46.48 30.43 -24.49
C ASN A 439 46.77 28.94 -24.34
N ASP A 440 46.94 28.43 -23.11
CA ASP A 440 47.19 27.01 -22.85
C ASP A 440 46.00 26.12 -23.27
N ASN A 441 44.80 26.70 -23.36
CA ASN A 441 43.59 25.99 -23.77
C ASN A 441 43.49 25.81 -25.28
N LEU A 442 44.19 26.64 -26.06
CA LEU A 442 43.98 26.73 -27.51
C LEU A 442 44.62 25.59 -28.29
N ILE A 443 45.26 24.63 -27.61
CA ILE A 443 45.85 23.43 -28.20
C ILE A 443 44.94 22.22 -27.99
N ILE A 444 44.62 21.55 -29.09
CA ILE A 444 43.95 20.25 -29.15
C ILE A 444 44.99 19.20 -29.52
N TYR A 445 45.01 18.09 -28.79
CA TYR A 445 45.85 16.95 -29.09
C TYR A 445 45.00 15.88 -29.77
N PHE A 446 45.40 15.48 -30.97
CA PHE A 446 44.78 14.37 -31.68
C PHE A 446 45.88 13.41 -32.14
N ASN A 447 46.22 12.44 -31.29
CA ASN A 447 47.22 11.45 -31.67
C ASN A 447 46.54 10.40 -32.53
N THR A 448 47.04 10.15 -33.73
CA THR A 448 46.63 8.95 -34.49
C THR A 448 47.33 7.75 -33.87
N ILE A 449 47.00 6.54 -34.33
CA ILE A 449 47.73 5.33 -33.93
C ILE A 449 49.21 5.34 -34.38
N HIS A 450 49.59 6.27 -35.25
CA HIS A 450 50.94 6.38 -35.83
C HIS A 450 51.70 7.65 -35.42
N GLU A 451 51.00 8.76 -35.16
CA GLU A 451 51.60 10.09 -35.07
C GLU A 451 51.00 10.92 -33.94
N LYS A 452 51.82 11.74 -33.30
CA LYS A 452 51.32 12.73 -32.33
C LYS A 452 51.07 14.05 -33.03
N LEU A 453 49.81 14.49 -33.05
CA LEU A 453 49.41 15.72 -33.75
C LEU A 453 48.90 16.78 -32.76
N ASN A 454 49.44 17.99 -32.89
CA ASN A 454 48.97 19.15 -32.14
C ASN A 454 48.26 20.11 -33.09
N PHE A 455 47.04 20.50 -32.73
CA PHE A 455 46.23 21.44 -33.47
C PHE A 455 45.96 22.70 -32.66
N GLN A 456 46.14 23.87 -33.26
CA GLN A 456 45.87 25.16 -32.64
C GLN A 456 44.54 25.74 -33.11
N ILE A 457 43.63 26.02 -32.17
CA ILE A 457 42.30 26.56 -32.44
C ILE A 457 42.41 27.93 -33.13
N PHE A 458 41.66 28.11 -34.23
CA PHE A 458 41.56 29.37 -34.95
C PHE A 458 40.13 29.84 -35.19
N SER A 459 39.13 28.99 -34.95
CA SER A 459 37.72 29.36 -35.08
C SER A 459 36.85 28.56 -34.11
N ILE A 460 35.94 29.23 -33.42
CA ILE A 460 34.92 28.64 -32.55
C ILE A 460 33.61 29.36 -32.84
N TYR A 461 32.51 28.65 -33.08
CA TYR A 461 31.20 29.29 -33.26
C TYR A 461 30.02 28.35 -33.02
N THR A 462 28.84 28.96 -32.87
CA THR A 462 27.57 28.23 -32.84
C THR A 462 26.74 28.61 -34.07
N ILE A 463 26.27 27.62 -34.82
CA ILE A 463 25.52 27.80 -36.08
C ILE A 463 24.27 26.92 -36.09
N ASP A 464 23.27 27.28 -36.90
CA ASP A 464 22.15 26.39 -37.19
C ASP A 464 22.62 25.12 -37.93
N VAL A 465 21.82 24.05 -37.85
CA VAL A 465 22.18 22.75 -38.44
C VAL A 465 22.36 22.87 -39.95
N THR A 466 23.61 22.74 -40.39
CA THR A 466 24.06 22.84 -41.77
C THR A 466 25.24 21.88 -41.99
N ASN A 467 25.55 21.56 -43.25
CA ASN A 467 26.65 20.66 -43.60
C ASN A 467 27.83 21.38 -44.24
N ASP A 468 27.76 22.69 -44.39
CA ASP A 468 28.69 23.48 -45.21
C ASP A 468 30.06 23.72 -44.56
N TYR A 469 30.22 23.33 -43.29
CA TYR A 469 31.49 23.28 -42.56
C TYR A 469 32.05 21.83 -42.46
N LEU A 470 31.32 20.85 -43.00
CA LEU A 470 31.65 19.41 -42.94
C LEU A 470 32.28 18.88 -44.24
N TYR A 471 32.87 19.75 -45.05
CA TYR A 471 33.65 19.35 -46.23
C TYR A 471 35.02 18.82 -45.81
N THR A 472 35.39 17.64 -46.33
CA THR A 472 36.66 16.97 -46.06
C THR A 472 37.66 17.12 -47.21
N ASN A 473 37.15 17.16 -48.45
CA ASN A 473 37.91 17.25 -49.70
C ASN A 473 37.54 18.51 -50.48
N PHE A 474 38.52 19.07 -51.21
CA PHE A 474 38.40 20.31 -51.97
C PHE A 474 38.98 20.11 -53.37
N SER A 475 38.32 20.65 -54.39
CA SER A 475 38.69 20.49 -55.80
C SER A 475 39.87 21.39 -56.19
N SER A 476 40.11 22.46 -55.43
CA SER A 476 41.20 23.41 -55.64
C SER A 476 41.66 24.08 -54.36
N ASN A 477 42.88 24.62 -54.37
CA ASN A 477 43.41 25.44 -53.27
C ASN A 477 42.54 26.67 -53.00
N GLN A 478 41.97 27.27 -54.05
CA GLN A 478 41.09 28.43 -53.93
C GLN A 478 39.78 28.09 -53.23
N GLU A 479 39.20 26.92 -53.50
CA GLU A 479 38.01 26.42 -52.81
C GLU A 479 38.30 26.20 -51.31
N TYR A 480 39.45 25.61 -51.00
CA TYR A 480 39.87 25.41 -49.61
C TYR A 480 40.08 26.74 -48.87
N LEU A 481 40.77 27.71 -49.47
CA LEU A 481 40.95 29.03 -48.86
C LEU A 481 39.61 29.76 -48.65
N SER A 482 38.70 29.68 -49.63
CA SER A 482 37.35 30.24 -49.50
C SER A 482 36.56 29.58 -48.34
N PHE A 483 36.74 28.26 -48.17
CA PHE A 483 36.19 27.54 -47.03
C PHE A 483 36.79 28.01 -45.70
N ILE A 484 38.11 28.21 -45.64
CA ILE A 484 38.80 28.74 -44.46
C ILE A 484 38.29 30.14 -44.09
N ASP A 485 38.16 31.05 -45.05
CA ASP A 485 37.65 32.40 -44.82
C ASP A 485 36.20 32.37 -44.30
N LYS A 486 35.39 31.48 -44.85
CA LYS A 486 34.01 31.26 -44.40
C LYS A 486 33.94 30.79 -42.94
N ILE A 487 34.74 29.78 -42.54
CA ILE A 487 34.70 29.31 -41.15
C ILE A 487 35.39 30.28 -40.17
N LYS A 488 36.35 31.09 -40.62
CA LYS A 488 36.95 32.17 -39.83
C LYS A 488 35.98 33.31 -39.56
N SER A 489 35.24 33.76 -40.57
CA SER A 489 34.25 34.84 -40.42
C SER A 489 33.10 34.51 -39.47
N ARG A 490 32.85 33.22 -39.21
CA ARG A 490 31.87 32.75 -38.21
C ARG A 490 32.38 32.79 -36.78
N SER A 491 33.70 32.87 -36.57
CA SER A 491 34.33 32.70 -35.28
C SER A 491 33.88 33.76 -34.27
N ILE A 492 33.75 33.37 -33.00
CA ILE A 492 33.45 34.26 -31.86
C ILE A 492 34.48 35.37 -31.67
N LYS A 493 35.72 35.16 -32.13
CA LYS A 493 36.79 36.16 -32.17
C LYS A 493 37.84 35.81 -33.21
N ASP A 494 38.69 36.78 -33.53
CA ASP A 494 39.92 36.52 -34.25
C ASP A 494 40.98 35.95 -33.30
N PHE A 495 41.53 34.78 -33.65
CA PHE A 495 42.58 34.09 -32.90
C PHE A 495 43.99 34.40 -33.45
N GLY A 496 44.11 35.20 -34.52
CA GLY A 496 45.40 35.62 -35.09
C GLY A 496 46.18 34.51 -35.81
N ILE A 497 45.51 33.40 -36.17
CA ILE A 497 46.16 32.25 -36.82
C ILE A 497 46.00 32.34 -38.34
N SER A 498 47.12 32.43 -39.06
CA SER A 498 47.14 32.34 -40.52
C SER A 498 47.12 30.89 -41.02
N ILE A 499 46.37 30.66 -42.11
CA ILE A 499 46.19 29.35 -42.73
C ILE A 499 46.42 29.52 -44.23
N ASN A 500 47.26 28.66 -44.81
CA ASN A 500 47.52 28.59 -46.24
C ASN A 500 46.90 27.33 -46.85
N GLU A 501 47.02 27.19 -48.16
CA GLU A 501 46.46 26.10 -48.94
C GLU A 501 47.06 24.72 -48.62
N HIS A 502 48.23 24.65 -47.99
CA HIS A 502 48.92 23.40 -47.64
C HIS A 502 48.58 22.91 -46.23
N ASP A 503 48.16 23.81 -45.35
CA ASP A 503 47.78 23.50 -43.98
C ASP A 503 46.59 22.52 -43.94
N LYS A 504 46.55 21.71 -42.87
CA LYS A 504 45.44 20.79 -42.56
C LYS A 504 44.75 21.24 -41.29
N ILE A 505 43.44 20.99 -41.21
CA ILE A 505 42.64 21.38 -40.06
C ILE A 505 41.90 20.19 -39.43
N LEU A 506 41.52 20.38 -38.17
CA LEU A 506 40.65 19.52 -37.39
C LEU A 506 39.37 20.28 -37.06
N THR A 507 38.22 19.63 -37.25
CA THR A 507 36.90 20.14 -36.89
C THR A 507 36.28 19.27 -35.81
N LEU A 508 35.91 19.85 -34.67
CA LEU A 508 35.07 19.20 -33.67
C LEU A 508 33.63 19.72 -33.80
N SER A 509 32.66 18.82 -33.93
CA SER A 509 31.24 19.19 -34.06
C SER A 509 30.35 18.49 -33.05
N THR A 510 29.49 19.26 -32.38
CA THR A 510 28.49 18.74 -31.43
C THR A 510 27.17 19.51 -31.47
N CYS A 511 26.09 18.89 -30.99
CA CYS A 511 24.80 19.56 -30.81
C CYS A 511 24.87 20.68 -29.74
N GLN A 512 24.13 21.76 -29.93
CA GLN A 512 23.87 22.81 -28.94
C GLN A 512 22.39 23.21 -28.99
N ASP A 513 21.88 23.84 -27.94
CA ASP A 513 20.50 24.34 -27.82
C ASP A 513 19.43 23.27 -28.15
N ASN A 514 19.47 22.13 -27.44
CA ASN A 514 18.59 20.98 -27.67
C ASN A 514 18.61 20.51 -29.13
N SER A 515 19.81 20.41 -29.72
CA SER A 515 20.05 19.96 -31.10
C SER A 515 19.55 20.90 -32.20
N LYS A 516 19.11 22.11 -31.86
CA LYS A 516 18.74 23.13 -32.86
C LYS A 516 19.96 23.78 -33.51
N LYS A 517 21.09 23.78 -32.81
CA LYS A 517 22.34 24.38 -33.26
C LYS A 517 23.49 23.39 -33.16
N ARG A 518 24.62 23.75 -33.77
CA ARG A 518 25.89 23.05 -33.68
C ARG A 518 26.94 23.98 -33.10
N LEU A 519 27.66 23.50 -32.11
CA LEU A 519 28.92 24.10 -31.69
C LEU A 519 30.04 23.47 -32.49
N VAL A 520 30.84 24.31 -33.13
CA VAL A 520 31.90 23.91 -34.03
C VAL A 520 33.20 24.56 -33.60
N VAL A 521 34.27 23.77 -33.53
CA VAL A 521 35.64 24.22 -33.25
C VAL A 521 36.52 23.79 -34.41
N HIS A 522 37.29 24.72 -34.97
CA HIS A 522 38.30 24.43 -35.98
C HIS A 522 39.70 24.78 -35.46
N ALA A 523 40.66 23.89 -35.74
CA ALA A 523 42.04 24.02 -35.32
C ALA A 523 43.01 23.64 -36.46
N LYS A 524 44.13 24.36 -36.58
CA LYS A 524 45.17 24.16 -37.60
C LYS A 524 46.23 23.21 -37.06
N LEU A 525 46.69 22.24 -37.85
CA LEU A 525 47.83 21.39 -37.51
C LEU A 525 49.10 22.24 -37.40
N ILE A 526 49.77 22.21 -36.24
CA ILE A 526 51.00 22.98 -35.97
C ILE A 526 52.24 22.12 -35.72
N LYS A 527 52.06 20.85 -35.32
CA LYS A 527 53.16 19.94 -35.04
C LYS A 527 52.74 18.50 -35.33
N LYS A 528 53.64 17.77 -35.98
CA LYS A 528 53.58 16.33 -36.25
C LYS A 528 54.89 15.74 -35.72
N VAL A 529 54.81 14.87 -34.71
CA VAL A 529 55.96 14.22 -34.05
C VAL A 529 55.99 12.75 -34.36
#